data_AF-A0A2J8GGW7-F1
#
_entry.id   AF-A0A2J8GGW7-F1
#
_cell.length_a   1.000
_cell.length_b   1.000
_cell.length_c   1.000
_cell.angle_alpha   90.00
_cell.angle_beta   90.00
_cell.angle_gamma   90.00
#
_symmetry.space_group_name_H-M   'P 1'
#
loop_
_entity.id
_entity.type
_entity.pdbx_description
1 polymer ?
#
loop_
_entity_poly.entity_id
_entity_poly.type
_entity_poly.pdbx_seq_one_letter_code
_entity_poly.pdbx_strand_id
1 'polypeptide(L)'
;MAAGEDTSHILSGLTNQLPDRDPEETAEWVESLDALIREQGTERAQYIMRSLLQRAGAQSVGVPMVTTTDYVNTIPVDQEAEFPGNEEYERRYRAYMRWNAAVMVHRAQRPEIGVGGHISTYAGAATLYEVGFNHFFRGKDHPGGGDQVFFQGHASPGMY
;
A
#
# COMPACT_ATOMS: atom_id res chain seq x y z
N MET A 1 -15.49 -17.85 -4.17
CA MET A 1 -14.76 -18.27 -2.96
C MET A 1 -14.14 -17.01 -2.40
N ALA A 2 -14.64 -16.54 -1.26
CA ALA A 2 -14.30 -15.24 -0.70
C ALA A 2 -12.90 -15.31 -0.09
N ALA A 3 -12.09 -14.26 -0.30
CA ALA A 3 -10.74 -14.11 0.21
C ALA A 3 -10.62 -14.06 1.75
N GLY A 4 -11.68 -14.43 2.49
CA GLY A 4 -11.74 -14.37 3.95
C GLY A 4 -11.15 -15.58 4.67
N GLU A 5 -11.04 -16.75 4.02
CA GLU A 5 -10.55 -17.97 4.70
C GLU A 5 -9.01 -18.01 4.87
N ASP A 6 -8.25 -17.34 3.99
CA ASP A 6 -6.78 -17.51 3.92
C ASP A 6 -6.00 -16.50 4.79
N THR A 7 -6.63 -15.41 5.24
CA THR A 7 -6.02 -14.41 6.15
C THR A 7 -6.02 -14.82 7.63
N SER A 8 -6.57 -15.99 7.97
CA SER A 8 -6.73 -16.42 9.37
C SER A 8 -5.40 -16.61 10.11
N HIS A 9 -4.27 -16.71 9.41
CA HIS A 9 -3.01 -17.19 10.01
C HIS A 9 -2.20 -16.17 10.84
N ILE A 10 -2.33 -14.85 10.61
CA ILE A 10 -1.56 -13.86 11.37
C ILE A 10 -2.32 -13.40 12.63
N LEU A 11 -3.61 -13.08 12.50
CA LEU A 11 -4.46 -12.65 13.61
C LEU A 11 -4.83 -13.79 14.58
N SER A 12 -4.89 -15.04 14.11
CA SER A 12 -5.13 -16.22 14.96
C SER A 12 -4.08 -16.40 16.05
N GLY A 13 -2.87 -15.84 15.88
CA GLY A 13 -1.83 -15.86 16.92
C GLY A 13 -2.13 -15.03 18.16
N LEU A 14 -3.09 -14.08 18.10
CA LEU A 14 -3.41 -13.19 19.21
C LEU A 14 -4.19 -13.87 20.33
N THR A 15 -5.01 -14.87 20.00
CA THR A 15 -5.87 -15.59 20.94
C THR A 15 -5.51 -17.08 21.09
N ASN A 16 -4.77 -17.68 20.13
CA ASN A 16 -4.41 -19.11 20.14
C ASN A 16 -3.61 -19.59 21.37
N GLN A 17 -3.09 -18.69 22.21
CA GLN A 17 -2.33 -19.08 23.40
C GLN A 17 -3.19 -19.20 24.67
N LEU A 18 -4.49 -18.84 24.62
CA LEU A 18 -5.38 -18.86 25.78
C LEU A 18 -6.74 -19.50 25.41
N PRO A 19 -7.20 -20.55 26.12
CA PRO A 19 -8.54 -21.06 25.91
C PRO A 19 -9.56 -20.00 26.33
N ASP A 20 -10.49 -19.67 25.42
CA ASP A 20 -11.57 -18.74 25.68
C ASP A 20 -12.49 -19.31 26.78
N ARG A 21 -12.64 -18.56 27.87
CA ARG A 21 -13.39 -18.99 29.06
C ARG A 21 -14.88 -18.68 28.92
N ASP A 22 -15.24 -17.71 28.09
CA ASP A 22 -16.60 -17.28 27.85
C ASP A 22 -16.78 -16.86 26.38
N PRO A 23 -17.04 -17.83 25.49
CA PRO A 23 -17.22 -17.56 24.07
C PRO A 23 -18.45 -16.69 23.75
N GLU A 24 -19.46 -16.67 24.62
CA GLU A 24 -20.64 -15.82 24.43
C GLU A 24 -20.27 -14.35 24.65
N GLU A 25 -19.57 -14.04 25.76
CA GLU A 25 -19.06 -12.69 26.00
C GLU A 25 -18.13 -12.22 24.87
N THR A 26 -17.19 -13.07 24.43
CA THR A 26 -16.29 -12.75 23.31
C THR A 26 -17.08 -12.45 22.03
N ALA A 27 -18.11 -13.24 21.73
CA ALA A 27 -18.96 -13.03 20.57
C ALA A 27 -19.73 -11.69 20.64
N GLU A 28 -20.25 -11.31 21.80
CA GLU A 28 -20.95 -10.03 22.00
C GLU A 28 -20.02 -8.82 21.74
N TRP A 29 -18.76 -8.89 22.16
CA TRP A 29 -17.76 -7.85 21.88
C TRP A 29 -17.42 -7.76 20.39
N VAL A 30 -17.27 -8.89 19.71
CA VAL A 30 -17.02 -8.94 18.26
C VAL A 30 -18.22 -8.37 17.50
N GLU A 31 -19.44 -8.78 17.85
CA GLU A 31 -20.67 -8.26 17.24
C GLU A 31 -20.82 -6.76 17.46
N SER A 32 -20.46 -6.26 18.64
CA SER A 32 -20.48 -4.82 18.94
C SER A 32 -19.50 -4.04 18.07
N LEU A 33 -18.32 -4.59 17.79
CA LEU A 33 -17.35 -3.98 16.89
C LEU A 33 -17.86 -4.00 15.44
N ASP A 34 -18.43 -5.11 14.99
CA ASP A 34 -19.01 -5.24 13.65
C ASP A 34 -20.18 -4.28 13.43
N ALA A 35 -21.05 -4.13 14.43
CA ALA A 35 -22.14 -3.16 14.41
C ALA A 35 -21.59 -1.73 14.33
N LEU A 36 -20.58 -1.38 15.13
CA LEU A 36 -19.93 -0.07 15.09
C LEU A 36 -19.35 0.26 13.71
N ILE A 37 -18.66 -0.70 13.08
CA ILE A 37 -18.10 -0.53 11.72
C ILE A 37 -19.22 -0.32 10.72
N ARG A 38 -20.29 -1.12 10.80
CA ARG A 38 -21.43 -1.06 9.87
C ARG A 38 -22.20 0.26 9.97
N GLU A 39 -22.36 0.79 11.19
CA GLU A 39 -23.17 1.99 11.45
C GLU A 39 -22.37 3.30 11.36
N GLN A 40 -21.11 3.30 11.80
CA GLN A 40 -20.29 4.52 11.94
C GLN A 40 -18.99 4.50 11.14
N GLY A 41 -18.71 3.40 10.42
CA GLY A 41 -17.56 3.28 9.55
C GLY A 41 -16.25 2.90 10.26
N THR A 42 -15.26 2.58 9.43
CA THR A 42 -13.95 2.08 9.83
C THR A 42 -13.10 3.12 10.58
N GLU A 43 -13.23 4.41 10.26
CA GLU A 43 -12.53 5.50 10.95
C GLU A 43 -12.93 5.58 12.44
N ARG A 44 -14.23 5.52 12.71
CA ARG A 44 -14.74 5.57 14.08
C ARG A 44 -14.36 4.33 14.88
N ALA A 45 -14.46 3.16 14.27
CA ALA A 45 -14.00 1.91 14.88
C ALA A 45 -12.51 1.97 15.25
N GLN A 46 -11.66 2.51 14.36
CA GLN A 46 -10.24 2.69 14.63
C GLN A 46 -9.97 3.61 15.83
N TYR A 47 -10.72 4.71 15.95
CA TYR A 47 -10.62 5.60 17.11
C TYR A 47 -10.95 4.89 18.42
N ILE A 48 -12.06 4.13 18.44
CA ILE A 48 -12.48 3.38 19.64
C ILE A 48 -11.45 2.32 20.00
N MET A 49 -10.95 1.54 19.04
CA MET A 49 -9.92 0.53 19.28
C MET A 49 -8.64 1.13 19.85
N ARG A 50 -8.16 2.26 19.31
CA ARG A 50 -6.99 2.97 19.86
C ARG A 50 -7.24 3.46 21.30
N SER A 51 -8.44 3.93 21.58
CA SER A 51 -8.83 4.39 22.93
C SER A 51 -8.86 3.24 23.94
N LEU A 52 -9.37 2.07 23.52
CA LEU A 52 -9.36 0.84 24.33
C LEU A 52 -7.93 0.35 24.57
N LEU A 53 -7.07 0.32 23.55
CA LEU A 53 -5.66 -0.04 23.68
C LEU A 53 -4.91 0.90 24.64
N GLN A 54 -5.14 2.21 24.54
CA GLN A 54 -4.54 3.19 25.46
C GLN A 54 -5.00 2.96 26.90
N ARG A 55 -6.30 2.70 27.12
CA ARG A 55 -6.87 2.38 28.44
C ARG A 55 -6.30 1.07 28.99
N ALA A 56 -6.19 0.04 28.15
CA ALA A 56 -5.63 -1.26 28.49
C ALA A 56 -4.16 -1.14 28.92
N GLY A 57 -3.35 -0.40 28.16
CA GLY A 57 -1.96 -0.09 28.52
C GLY A 57 -1.83 0.64 29.85
N ALA A 58 -2.72 1.60 30.14
CA ALA A 58 -2.76 2.31 31.43
C ALA A 58 -3.16 1.41 32.62
N GLN A 59 -3.82 0.28 32.35
CA GLN A 59 -4.22 -0.73 33.33
C GLN A 59 -3.28 -1.95 33.34
N SER A 60 -2.12 -1.86 32.68
CA SER A 60 -1.14 -2.96 32.58
C SER A 60 -1.70 -4.26 31.97
N VAL A 61 -2.72 -4.16 31.13
CA VAL A 61 -3.20 -5.29 30.32
C VAL A 61 -2.15 -5.58 29.26
N GLY A 62 -1.61 -6.79 29.26
CA GLY A 62 -0.58 -7.23 28.31
C GLY A 62 -1.13 -7.43 26.91
N VAL A 63 -1.27 -6.35 26.14
CA VAL A 63 -1.65 -6.43 24.72
C VAL A 63 -0.39 -6.64 23.88
N PRO A 64 -0.28 -7.71 23.08
CA PRO A 64 0.85 -7.89 22.17
C PRO A 64 0.95 -6.70 21.21
N MET A 65 2.15 -6.15 21.04
CA MET A 65 2.37 -5.22 19.94
C MET A 65 2.29 -6.00 18.63
N VAL A 66 1.23 -5.75 17.87
CA VAL A 66 1.09 -6.26 16.51
C VAL A 66 2.03 -5.44 15.61
N THR A 67 3.24 -5.96 15.40
CA THR A 67 4.25 -5.32 14.53
C THR A 67 4.04 -5.62 13.05
N THR A 68 3.09 -6.49 12.72
CA THR A 68 2.81 -6.95 11.35
C THR A 68 1.33 -6.79 11.06
N THR A 69 0.99 -6.14 9.95
CA THR A 69 -0.38 -6.13 9.43
C THR A 69 -0.62 -7.36 8.56
N ASP A 70 -1.88 -7.67 8.29
CA ASP A 70 -2.23 -8.69 7.32
C ASP A 70 -1.67 -8.37 5.93
N TYR A 71 -1.50 -9.41 5.11
CA TYR A 71 -1.00 -9.28 3.74
C TYR A 71 -2.11 -8.80 2.79
N VAL A 72 -2.65 -7.62 3.09
CA VAL A 72 -3.71 -6.91 2.37
C VAL A 72 -3.37 -5.42 2.25
N ASN A 73 -4.13 -4.68 1.46
CA ASN A 73 -3.94 -3.23 1.33
C ASN A 73 -4.20 -2.53 2.68
N THR A 74 -3.30 -1.63 3.08
CA THR A 74 -3.45 -0.82 4.31
C THR A 74 -4.62 0.17 4.22
N ILE A 75 -4.90 0.71 3.03
CA ILE A 75 -6.04 1.60 2.77
C ILE A 75 -7.17 0.74 2.17
N PRO A 76 -8.31 0.60 2.86
CA PRO A 76 -9.45 -0.15 2.35
C PRO A 76 -10.21 0.65 1.28
N VAL A 77 -11.01 -0.04 0.47
CA VAL A 77 -11.72 0.54 -0.69
C VAL A 77 -12.70 1.65 -0.30
N ASP A 78 -13.33 1.56 0.87
CA ASP A 78 -14.24 2.59 1.41
C ASP A 78 -13.51 3.88 1.84
N GLN A 79 -12.19 3.83 2.01
CA GLN A 79 -11.34 4.98 2.32
C GLN A 79 -10.46 5.39 1.13
N GLU A 80 -10.58 4.71 -0.01
CA GLU A 80 -9.80 5.04 -1.21
C GLU A 80 -10.33 6.34 -1.82
N ALA A 81 -9.43 7.31 -2.05
CA ALA A 81 -9.79 8.56 -2.70
C ALA A 81 -10.08 8.33 -4.19
N GLU A 82 -10.97 9.16 -4.76
CA GLU A 82 -11.21 9.15 -6.20
C GLU A 82 -9.91 9.49 -6.96
N PHE A 83 -9.64 8.73 -8.02
CA PHE A 83 -8.45 8.95 -8.83
C PHE A 83 -8.57 10.27 -9.61
N PRO A 84 -7.63 11.22 -9.46
CA PRO A 84 -7.77 12.56 -10.02
C PRO A 84 -7.53 12.65 -11.54
N GLY A 85 -6.96 11.60 -12.14
CA GLY A 85 -6.57 11.56 -13.55
C GLY A 85 -7.52 10.79 -14.47
N ASN A 86 -7.16 10.69 -15.75
CA ASN A 86 -7.85 9.83 -16.70
C ASN A 86 -7.07 8.52 -16.86
N GLU A 87 -7.52 7.46 -16.21
CA GLU A 87 -6.82 6.17 -16.19
C GLU A 87 -6.55 5.58 -17.58
N GLU A 88 -7.45 5.78 -18.54
CA GLU A 88 -7.28 5.28 -19.92
C GLU A 88 -6.09 5.96 -20.60
N TYR A 89 -6.00 7.28 -20.50
CA TYR A 89 -4.91 8.05 -21.09
C TYR A 89 -3.59 7.77 -20.37
N GLU A 90 -3.63 7.70 -19.04
CA GLU A 90 -2.45 7.39 -18.24
C GLU A 90 -1.88 6.00 -18.52
N ARG A 91 -2.76 5.01 -18.67
CA ARG A 91 -2.34 3.67 -19.09
C ARG A 91 -1.73 3.67 -20.48
N ARG A 92 -2.28 4.46 -21.41
CA ARG A 92 -1.82 4.51 -22.80
C ARG A 92 -0.40 5.08 -22.91
N TYR A 93 -0.13 6.28 -22.38
CA TYR A 93 1.22 6.83 -22.49
C TYR A 93 2.24 6.07 -21.62
N ARG A 94 1.83 5.50 -20.47
CA ARG A 94 2.70 4.60 -19.69
C ARG A 94 3.17 3.40 -20.49
N ALA A 95 2.35 2.88 -21.40
CA ALA A 95 2.76 1.83 -22.32
C ALA A 95 3.86 2.31 -23.29
N TYR A 96 3.77 3.55 -23.77
CA TYR A 96 4.79 4.16 -24.61
C TYR A 96 6.09 4.40 -23.85
N MET A 97 6.02 4.87 -22.61
CA MET A 97 7.20 5.06 -21.75
C MET A 97 7.92 3.73 -21.50
N ARG A 98 7.17 2.66 -21.16
CA ARG A 98 7.72 1.30 -21.02
C ARG A 98 8.40 0.82 -22.30
N TRP A 99 7.78 1.04 -23.46
CA TRP A 99 8.35 0.67 -24.75
C TRP A 99 9.65 1.42 -25.04
N ASN A 100 9.64 2.74 -24.87
CA ASN A 100 10.81 3.58 -25.13
C ASN A 100 12.00 3.21 -24.23
N ALA A 101 11.76 3.00 -22.93
CA ALA A 101 12.77 2.55 -21.98
C ALA A 101 13.36 1.19 -22.38
N ALA A 102 12.53 0.22 -22.74
CA ALA A 102 12.98 -1.10 -23.18
C ALA A 102 13.79 -1.03 -24.48
N VAL A 103 13.36 -0.23 -25.46
CA VAL A 103 14.05 -0.04 -26.74
C VAL A 103 15.38 0.69 -26.55
N MET A 104 15.45 1.66 -25.63
CA MET A 104 16.71 2.34 -25.29
C MET A 104 17.76 1.34 -24.81
N VAL A 105 17.40 0.48 -23.85
CA VAL A 105 18.29 -0.56 -23.33
C VAL A 105 18.64 -1.59 -24.40
N HIS A 106 17.65 -2.04 -25.18
CA HIS A 106 17.86 -3.02 -26.25
C HIS A 106 18.85 -2.51 -27.30
N ARG A 107 18.72 -1.26 -27.74
CA ARG A 107 19.65 -0.62 -28.69
C ARG A 107 21.06 -0.49 -28.12
N ALA A 108 21.17 -0.27 -26.81
CA ALA A 108 22.45 -0.20 -26.10
C ALA A 108 23.17 -1.57 -26.01
N GLN A 109 22.47 -2.69 -26.26
CA GLN A 109 23.06 -4.04 -26.29
C GLN A 109 23.69 -4.43 -27.63
N ARG A 110 23.65 -3.56 -28.66
CA ARG A 110 24.25 -3.90 -29.96
C ARG A 110 25.75 -4.22 -29.81
N PRO A 111 26.33 -5.13 -30.62
CA PRO A 111 27.69 -5.65 -30.44
C PRO A 111 28.77 -4.57 -30.33
N GLU A 112 28.59 -3.42 -30.99
CA GLU A 112 29.56 -2.32 -31.00
C GLU A 112 29.43 -1.36 -29.80
N ILE A 113 28.38 -1.48 -28.97
CA ILE A 113 28.19 -0.68 -27.75
C ILE A 113 28.35 -1.55 -26.50
N GLY A 114 27.44 -2.51 -26.29
CA GLY A 114 27.48 -3.46 -25.17
C GLY A 114 27.51 -2.87 -23.75
N VAL A 115 26.92 -1.70 -23.50
CA VAL A 115 27.02 -1.01 -22.19
C VAL A 115 26.10 -1.56 -21.10
N GLY A 116 25.23 -2.54 -21.42
CA GLY A 116 24.27 -3.10 -20.48
C GLY A 116 23.04 -2.20 -20.24
N GLY A 117 22.26 -2.52 -19.21
CA GLY A 117 21.04 -1.79 -18.82
C GLY A 117 19.94 -2.72 -18.29
N HIS A 118 19.05 -2.19 -17.46
CA HIS A 118 17.96 -2.95 -16.84
C HIS A 118 16.61 -2.58 -17.46
N ILE A 119 15.84 -3.58 -17.91
CA ILE A 119 14.49 -3.39 -18.44
C ILE A 119 13.45 -3.62 -17.34
N SER A 120 13.58 -4.73 -16.61
CA SER A 120 12.56 -5.21 -15.67
C SER A 120 12.30 -4.24 -14.51
N THR A 121 13.34 -3.55 -14.05
CA THR A 121 13.24 -2.63 -12.91
C THR A 121 12.28 -1.47 -13.21
N TYR A 122 12.49 -0.74 -14.30
CA TYR A 122 11.56 0.32 -14.67
C TYR A 122 10.20 -0.25 -15.05
N ALA A 123 10.13 -1.36 -15.78
CA ALA A 123 8.85 -1.95 -16.19
C ALA A 123 7.92 -2.26 -15.00
N GLY A 124 8.47 -2.80 -13.91
CA GLY A 124 7.76 -3.08 -12.67
C GLY A 124 7.37 -1.83 -11.88
N ALA A 125 8.20 -0.80 -11.87
CA ALA A 125 7.97 0.44 -11.14
C ALA A 125 7.23 1.54 -11.92
N ALA A 126 7.02 1.37 -13.24
CA ALA A 126 6.52 2.43 -14.12
C ALA A 126 5.21 3.06 -13.62
N THR A 127 4.24 2.25 -13.18
CA THR A 127 2.98 2.78 -12.64
C THR A 127 3.21 3.73 -11.46
N LEU A 128 4.10 3.37 -10.54
CA LEU A 128 4.39 4.19 -9.35
C LEU A 128 5.03 5.52 -9.74
N TYR A 129 6.00 5.50 -10.66
CA TYR A 129 6.62 6.72 -11.15
C TYR A 129 5.65 7.60 -11.93
N GLU A 130 4.82 7.02 -12.80
CA GLU A 130 3.84 7.80 -13.57
C GLU A 130 2.81 8.47 -12.65
N VAL A 131 2.29 7.78 -11.64
CA VAL A 131 1.41 8.42 -10.64
C VAL A 131 2.15 9.56 -9.94
N GLY A 132 3.42 9.35 -9.57
CA GLY A 132 4.29 10.39 -9.03
C GLY A 132 4.39 11.61 -9.95
N PHE A 133 4.75 11.42 -11.23
CA PHE A 133 4.91 12.50 -12.20
C PHE A 133 3.64 13.28 -12.48
N ASN A 134 2.49 12.62 -12.54
CA ASN A 134 1.23 13.27 -12.92
C ASN A 134 0.55 13.97 -11.75
N HIS A 135 0.70 13.46 -10.52
CA HIS A 135 -0.14 13.87 -9.40
C HIS A 135 0.61 14.35 -8.15
N PHE A 136 1.92 14.12 -8.05
CA PHE A 136 2.67 14.40 -6.81
C PHE A 136 3.92 15.25 -7.01
N PHE A 137 4.82 14.86 -7.92
CA PHE A 137 6.16 15.43 -8.03
C PHE A 137 6.13 16.88 -8.49
N ARG A 138 6.73 17.76 -7.67
CA ARG A 138 6.80 19.19 -7.92
C ARG A 138 8.09 19.57 -8.64
N GLY A 139 7.95 20.31 -9.74
CA GLY A 139 9.07 20.91 -10.46
C GLY A 139 9.74 22.05 -9.68
N LYS A 140 10.92 22.47 -10.14
CA LYS A 140 11.75 23.50 -9.48
C LYS A 140 11.04 24.85 -9.30
N ASP A 141 10.12 25.17 -10.20
CA ASP A 141 9.38 26.44 -10.20
C ASP A 141 8.14 26.43 -9.29
N HIS A 142 7.89 25.34 -8.57
CA HIS A 142 6.78 25.27 -7.62
C HIS A 142 7.01 26.27 -6.47
N PRO A 143 5.99 27.04 -6.01
CA PRO A 143 6.17 28.12 -5.03
C PRO A 143 6.85 27.71 -3.71
N GLY A 144 6.71 26.45 -3.29
CA GLY A 144 7.35 25.88 -2.11
C GLY A 144 8.73 25.24 -2.35
N GLY A 145 9.28 25.35 -3.56
CA GLY A 145 10.42 24.56 -4.03
C GLY A 145 9.98 23.23 -4.67
N GLY A 146 10.86 22.67 -5.50
CA GLY A 146 10.66 21.38 -6.15
C GLY A 146 11.04 20.20 -5.25
N ASP A 147 10.45 19.04 -5.53
CA ASP A 147 10.70 17.83 -4.76
C ASP A 147 12.08 17.23 -5.07
N GLN A 148 12.72 16.67 -4.05
CA GLN A 148 13.96 15.91 -4.21
C GLN A 148 13.62 14.42 -4.36
N VAL A 149 13.53 13.96 -5.61
CA VAL A 149 13.18 12.57 -5.91
C VAL A 149 14.44 11.73 -6.07
N PHE A 150 14.66 10.78 -5.15
CA PHE A 150 15.77 9.82 -5.19
C PHE A 150 15.40 8.62 -6.06
N PHE A 151 15.45 8.81 -7.38
CA PHE A 151 15.13 7.76 -8.34
C PHE A 151 16.02 6.53 -8.18
N GLN A 152 15.42 5.34 -8.32
CA GLN A 152 16.19 4.09 -8.36
C GLN A 152 17.10 4.08 -9.58
N GLY A 153 18.42 3.93 -9.38
CA GLY A 153 19.40 4.02 -10.47
C GLY A 153 19.15 3.04 -11.63
N HIS A 154 18.74 1.82 -11.33
CA HIS A 154 18.41 0.80 -12.35
C HIS A 154 17.08 1.08 -13.11
N ALA A 155 16.26 2.02 -12.63
CA ALA A 155 15.07 2.48 -13.34
C ALA A 155 15.34 3.69 -14.25
N SER A 156 16.58 4.17 -14.32
CA SER A 156 16.96 5.37 -15.10
C SER A 156 16.54 5.37 -16.58
N PRO A 157 16.49 4.24 -17.32
CA PRO A 157 16.03 4.28 -18.72
C PRO A 157 14.60 4.78 -18.91
N GLY A 158 13.76 4.74 -17.87
CA GLY A 158 12.40 5.28 -17.93
C GLY A 158 12.26 6.74 -17.50
N MET A 159 13.34 7.35 -16.99
CA MET A 159 13.39 8.78 -16.67
C MET A 159 13.90 9.62 -17.85
N TYR A 160 14.62 8.99 -18.78
CA TYR A 160 15.09 9.60 -20.03
C TYR A 160 14.00 9.60 -21.10
#